data_AF-A0A2M7ESB4-F1
#
_entry.id   AF-A0A2M7ESB4-F1
#
_cell.length_a   1.000
_cell.length_b   1.000
_cell.length_c   1.000
_cell.angle_alpha   90.00
_cell.angle_beta   90.00
_cell.angle_gamma   90.00
#
_symmetry.space_group_name_H-M   'P 1'
#
loop_
_entity.id
_entity.type
_entity.pdbx_description
1 polymer ?
#
loop_
_entity_poly.entity_id
_entity_poly.type
_entity_poly.pdbx_seq_one_letter_code
_entity_poly.pdbx_strand_id
1 'polypeptide(L)'
;MKIKLTLLAAASSVIALSASAEQVRVYNWSDYIDEALLTQFEEETGYDLVYDVFDSNELLETRMLAGGSGYDLVVPSGTFLQRQ
;
A
#
# COMPACT_ATOMS: atom_id res chain seq x y z
N MET A 1 14.70 10.81 -63.64
CA MET A 1 14.23 9.74 -62.74
C MET A 1 13.75 10.36 -61.44
N LYS A 2 12.52 10.05 -61.03
CA LYS A 2 11.83 10.53 -59.81
C LYS A 2 12.21 9.62 -58.64
N ILE A 3 12.68 10.11 -57.48
CA ILE A 3 12.68 9.42 -56.17
C ILE A 3 13.00 10.47 -55.07
N LYS A 4 12.39 10.60 -53.88
CA LYS A 4 11.07 10.30 -53.27
C LYS A 4 11.09 11.11 -51.95
N LEU A 5 10.05 11.91 -51.72
CA LEU A 5 9.78 12.62 -50.48
C LEU A 5 9.43 11.58 -49.40
N THR A 6 10.24 11.42 -48.36
CA THR A 6 9.94 10.50 -47.25
C THR A 6 9.72 11.30 -45.98
N LEU A 7 8.46 11.35 -45.56
CA LEU A 7 7.99 11.94 -44.31
C LEU A 7 8.77 11.35 -43.12
N LEU A 8 9.37 12.21 -42.32
CA LEU A 8 9.85 11.88 -40.99
C LEU A 8 8.65 11.92 -40.04
N ALA A 9 7.95 10.79 -39.91
CA ALA A 9 6.88 10.65 -38.93
C ALA A 9 7.49 10.59 -37.52
N ALA A 10 7.27 11.64 -36.73
CA ALA A 10 7.61 11.68 -35.32
C ALA A 10 6.77 10.64 -34.56
N ALA A 11 7.38 9.50 -34.25
CA ALA A 11 6.81 8.52 -33.32
C ALA A 11 7.13 8.97 -31.88
N SER A 12 6.31 9.89 -31.34
CA SER A 12 6.31 10.16 -29.91
C SER A 12 5.83 8.91 -29.17
N SER A 13 6.79 8.13 -28.67
CA SER A 13 6.52 7.01 -27.78
C SER A 13 6.01 7.60 -26.46
N VAL A 14 4.71 7.52 -26.20
CA VAL A 14 4.17 7.79 -24.87
C VAL A 14 4.69 6.67 -23.98
N ILE A 15 5.74 6.95 -23.20
CA ILE A 15 6.11 6.12 -22.07
C ILE A 15 4.97 6.29 -21.08
N ALA A 16 4.04 5.35 -21.06
CA ALA A 16 3.05 5.24 -20.01
C ALA A 16 3.82 4.92 -18.73
N LEU A 17 4.16 5.95 -17.97
CA LEU A 17 4.64 5.79 -16.61
C LEU A 17 3.46 5.20 -15.83
N SER A 18 3.47 3.88 -15.66
CA SER A 18 2.50 3.21 -14.82
C SER A 18 2.73 3.77 -13.42
N ALA A 19 1.77 4.53 -12.89
CA ALA A 19 1.79 4.91 -11.50
C ALA A 19 1.72 3.61 -10.71
N SER A 20 2.85 3.20 -10.11
CA SER A 20 2.82 2.11 -9.16
C SER A 20 1.96 2.60 -8.00
N ALA A 21 0.87 1.90 -7.71
CA ALA A 21 0.14 2.08 -6.48
C ALA A 21 1.16 2.05 -5.33
N GLU A 22 1.20 3.08 -4.51
CA GLU A 22 2.01 3.04 -3.29
C GLU A 22 1.37 2.03 -2.33
N GLN A 23 2.18 1.22 -1.66
CA GLN A 23 1.65 0.17 -0.80
C GLN A 23 1.53 0.69 0.63
N VAL A 24 0.38 0.48 1.25
CA VAL A 24 0.12 0.79 2.66
C VAL A 24 0.05 -0.51 3.45
N ARG A 25 0.73 -0.56 4.59
CA ARG A 25 0.80 -1.73 5.46
C ARG A 25 0.17 -1.42 6.81
N VAL A 26 -0.93 -2.10 7.11
CA VAL A 26 -1.73 -1.93 8.34
C VAL A 26 -1.68 -3.19 9.19
N TYR A 27 -1.55 -3.02 10.50
CA TYR A 27 -1.66 -4.11 11.47
C TYR A 27 -2.71 -3.79 12.53
N ASN A 28 -3.81 -4.56 12.53
CA ASN A 28 -4.97 -4.31 13.39
C ASN A 28 -5.49 -5.58 14.07
N TRP A 29 -6.51 -5.46 14.91
CA TRP A 29 -7.21 -6.58 15.53
C TRP A 29 -7.93 -7.46 14.49
N SER A 30 -7.93 -8.78 14.72
CA SER A 30 -8.78 -9.72 14.01
C SER A 30 -10.25 -9.33 14.14
N ASP A 31 -11.02 -9.53 13.07
CA ASP A 31 -12.48 -9.32 13.03
C ASP A 31 -12.95 -7.90 13.40
N TYR A 32 -12.07 -6.90 13.27
CA TYR A 32 -12.36 -5.51 13.68
C TYR A 32 -12.76 -4.59 12.52
N ILE A 33 -12.58 -5.03 11.27
CA ILE A 33 -12.94 -4.28 10.07
C ILE A 33 -13.72 -5.19 9.11
N ASP A 34 -14.64 -4.58 8.37
CA ASP A 34 -15.31 -5.26 7.26
C ASP A 34 -14.36 -5.33 6.05
N GLU A 35 -14.15 -6.54 5.51
CA GLU A 35 -13.29 -6.77 4.34
C GLU A 35 -13.74 -5.96 3.10
N ALA A 36 -15.04 -5.65 3.00
CA ALA A 36 -15.55 -4.82 1.92
C ALA A 36 -14.98 -3.39 1.96
N LEU A 37 -14.68 -2.86 3.15
CA LEU A 37 -14.08 -1.54 3.32
C LEU A 37 -12.60 -1.54 2.93
N LEU A 38 -11.91 -2.67 3.07
CA LEU A 38 -10.52 -2.81 2.61
C LEU A 38 -10.46 -2.75 1.09
N THR A 39 -11.37 -3.45 0.42
CA THR A 39 -11.48 -3.42 -1.05
C THR A 39 -11.85 -2.02 -1.53
N GLN A 40 -12.82 -1.37 -0.89
CA GLN A 40 -13.22 -0.01 -1.20
C GLN A 40 -12.04 0.98 -1.04
N PHE A 41 -11.22 0.82 0.00
CA PHE A 41 -10.04 1.66 0.19
C PHE A 41 -9.06 1.56 -0.98
N GLU A 42 -8.75 0.34 -1.43
CA GLU A 42 -7.85 0.13 -2.59
C GLU A 42 -8.44 0.73 -3.87
N GLU A 43 -9.74 0.55 -4.11
CA GLU A 43 -10.43 1.08 -5.29
C GLU A 43 -10.49 2.62 -5.31
N GLU A 44 -10.76 3.26 -4.16
CA GLU A 44 -10.90 4.71 -4.08
C GLU A 44 -9.57 5.45 -4.07
N THR A 45 -8.54 4.86 -3.46
CA THR A 45 -7.23 5.52 -3.29
C THR A 45 -6.23 5.13 -4.36
N GLY A 46 -6.39 3.95 -4.97
CA GLY A 46 -5.41 3.37 -5.87
C GLY A 46 -4.13 2.92 -5.17
N TYR A 47 -4.14 2.75 -3.84
CA TYR A 47 -3.05 2.14 -3.07
C TYR A 47 -3.24 0.64 -2.95
N ASP A 48 -2.14 -0.11 -2.96
CA ASP A 48 -2.15 -1.52 -2.60
C ASP A 48 -2.20 -1.64 -1.06
N LEU A 49 -3.04 -2.51 -0.52
CA LEU A 49 -3.19 -2.67 0.92
C LEU A 49 -2.67 -4.03 1.39
N VAL A 50 -1.71 -4.00 2.32
CA VAL A 50 -1.36 -5.16 3.14
C VAL A 50 -2.04 -4.99 4.48
N TYR A 51 -3.05 -5.81 4.75
CA TYR A 51 -3.81 -5.79 5.99
C TYR A 51 -3.54 -7.07 6.80
N ASP A 52 -2.69 -6.96 7.80
CA ASP A 52 -2.40 -8.06 8.71
C ASP A 52 -3.21 -7.91 10.01
N VAL A 53 -3.47 -9.05 10.67
CA VAL A 53 -4.24 -9.08 11.92
C VAL A 53 -3.49 -9.68 13.10
N PHE A 54 -3.79 -9.21 14.30
CA PHE A 54 -3.36 -9.78 15.58
C PHE A 54 -4.52 -10.00 16.54
N ASP A 55 -4.30 -10.86 17.53
CA ASP A 55 -5.29 -11.26 18.55
C ASP A 55 -4.89 -10.84 19.97
N SER A 56 -3.69 -10.27 20.15
CA SER A 56 -3.15 -9.85 21.46
C SER A 56 -2.22 -8.65 21.34
N ASN A 57 -2.19 -7.81 22.39
CA ASN A 57 -1.26 -6.67 22.45
C ASN A 57 0.20 -7.13 22.62
N GLU A 58 0.44 -8.27 23.26
CA GLU A 58 1.77 -8.84 23.46
C GLU A 58 2.40 -9.26 22.12
N LEU A 59 1.58 -9.74 21.19
CA LEU A 59 2.03 -10.10 19.85
C LEU A 59 2.39 -8.85 19.04
N LEU A 60 1.56 -7.81 19.12
CA LEU A 60 1.88 -6.49 18.58
C LEU A 60 3.18 -5.93 19.20
N GLU A 61 3.32 -5.98 20.53
CA GLU A 61 4.51 -5.51 21.27
C GLU A 61 5.79 -6.14 20.75
N THR A 62 5.78 -7.47 20.70
CA THR A 62 6.95 -8.26 20.31
C THR A 62 7.44 -7.84 18.95
N ARG A 63 6.52 -7.55 18.03
CA ARG A 63 6.84 -7.08 16.68
C ARG A 63 7.35 -5.64 16.66
N MET A 64 6.79 -4.75 17.48
CA MET A 64 7.27 -3.36 17.56
C MET A 64 8.67 -3.30 18.16
N LEU A 65 8.93 -4.07 19.22
CA LEU A 65 10.22 -4.11 19.92
C LEU A 65 11.34 -4.77 19.09
N ALA A 66 11.01 -5.66 18.16
CA ALA A 66 11.98 -6.23 17.24
C ALA A 66 12.64 -5.17 16.32
N GLY A 67 12.05 -3.97 16.24
CA GLY A 67 12.52 -2.86 15.42
C GLY A 67 12.13 -3.03 13.95
N GLY A 68 11.88 -1.91 13.26
CA GLY A 68 11.51 -1.92 11.84
C GLY A 68 10.27 -2.76 11.57
N SER A 69 9.16 -2.46 12.25
CA SER A 69 7.90 -3.22 12.21
C SER A 69 7.42 -3.56 10.79
N GLY A 70 7.75 -2.71 9.83
CA GLY A 70 7.33 -2.82 8.44
C GLY A 70 5.87 -2.40 8.22
N TYR A 71 5.24 -1.76 9.21
CA TYR A 71 3.88 -1.24 9.11
C TYR A 71 3.85 0.27 9.21
N ASP A 72 2.98 0.88 8.42
CA ASP A 72 2.72 2.32 8.40
C ASP A 72 1.69 2.71 9.47
N LEU A 73 0.76 1.80 9.80
CA LEU A 73 -0.28 2.01 10.82
C LEU A 73 -0.47 0.76 11.68
N VAL A 74 -0.51 0.98 13.00
CA VAL A 74 -0.83 -0.06 14.00
C VAL A 74 -1.90 0.45 14.97
N VAL A 75 -2.72 -0.46 15.52
CA VAL A 75 -3.85 -0.09 16.40
C VAL A 75 -3.75 -0.75 17.79
N PRO A 76 -2.81 -0.32 18.64
CA PRO A 76 -2.69 -0.83 20.00
C PRO A 76 -3.88 -0.42 20.88
N SER A 77 -4.11 -1.18 21.96
CA SER A 77 -5.02 -0.73 23.02
C SER A 77 -4.46 0.47 23.80
N GLY A 78 -5.32 1.26 24.44
CA GLY A 78 -4.92 2.53 25.07
C GLY A 78 -3.89 2.39 26.20
N THR A 79 -3.91 1.30 26.96
CA THR A 79 -2.89 1.02 28.00
C THR A 79 -1.54 0.67 27.38
N PHE A 80 -1.55 0.13 26.17
CA PHE A 80 -0.39 -0.29 25.44
C PHE A 80 0.29 0.87 24.70
N LEU A 81 -0.51 1.75 24.08
CA LEU A 81 -0.03 2.96 23.42
C LEU A 81 0.80 3.86 24.34
N GLN A 82 0.45 3.94 25.62
CA GLN A 82 1.17 4.76 26.61
C GLN A 82 2.61 4.29 26.89
N ARG A 83 2.98 3.07 26.47
CA ARG A 83 4.31 2.49 26.73
C ARG A 83 5.23 2.53 25.50
N GLN A 84 4.76 3.06 24.38
CA GLN A 84 5.51 3.16 23.12
C GLN A 84 6.29 4.47 23.03
#